data_AF-A0A8S3E1A6-F1
#
_entry.id   AF-A0A8S3E1A6-F1
#
_cell.length_a   1.000
_cell.length_b   1.000
_cell.length_c   1.000
_cell.angle_alpha   90.00
_cell.angle_beta   90.00
_cell.angle_gamma   90.00
#
_symmetry.space_group_name_H-M   'P 1'
#
loop_
_entity.id
_entity.type
_entity.pdbx_description
1 polymer ?
#
loop_
_entity_poly.entity_id
_entity_poly.type
_entity_poly.pdbx_seq_one_letter_code
_entity_poly.pdbx_strand_id
1 'polypeptide(L)'
;MSSEWPDTQLSNIQKTLQNSWQIPYISLYARIFCDAFQLFDFHQEELEDALLSDNPDEIHPFLQELLISLLTGLTRLHVNSSNMFIMLSNVLKRSGLNIVSPDPLSTMAISDDTISTTEWIEMGIFEKVTVLRALCDARLDRPDIEQLTEV
;
A
#
# COMPACT_ATOMS: atom_id res chain seq x y z
N MET A 1 28.21 -12.71 -0.64
CA MET A 1 28.59 -11.40 -1.18
C MET A 1 27.60 -10.41 -0.59
N SER A 2 28.03 -9.63 0.40
CA SER A 2 27.19 -8.63 1.06
C SER A 2 26.74 -7.60 0.04
N SER A 3 25.44 -7.53 -0.21
CA SER A 3 24.84 -6.46 -1.01
C SER A 3 24.69 -5.23 -0.12
N GLU A 4 25.82 -4.64 0.27
CA GLU A 4 25.84 -3.28 0.83
C GLU A 4 25.50 -2.32 -0.31
N TRP A 5 24.23 -1.90 -0.37
CA TRP A 5 23.87 -0.74 -1.16
C TRP A 5 24.69 0.45 -0.66
N PRO A 6 25.32 1.25 -1.53
CA PRO A 6 26.10 2.40 -1.07
C PRO A 6 25.16 3.34 -0.29
N ASP A 7 25.54 3.70 0.94
CA ASP A 7 24.74 4.52 1.88
C ASP A 7 24.11 5.78 1.26
N THR A 8 24.71 6.28 0.19
CA THR A 8 24.22 7.41 -0.61
C THR A 8 22.89 7.12 -1.34
N GLN A 9 22.63 5.89 -1.78
CA GLN A 9 21.40 5.50 -2.45
C GLN A 9 20.24 5.35 -1.46
N LEU A 10 20.46 4.68 -0.32
CA LEU A 10 19.46 4.55 0.74
C LEU A 10 19.06 5.92 1.30
N SER A 11 20.04 6.80 1.55
CA SER A 11 19.76 8.16 2.02
C SER A 11 19.00 9.02 1.00
N ASN A 12 19.18 8.79 -0.31
CA ASN A 12 18.39 9.46 -1.35
C ASN A 12 16.95 8.93 -1.43
N ILE A 13 16.76 7.60 -1.30
CA ILE A 13 15.43 6.98 -1.25
C ILE A 13 14.67 7.47 -0.02
N GLN A 14 15.29 7.46 1.16
CA GLN A 14 14.69 7.94 2.40
C GLN A 14 14.25 9.41 2.28
N LYS A 15 15.11 10.29 1.76
CA LYS A 15 14.72 11.69 1.51
C LYS A 15 13.55 11.81 0.53
N THR A 16 13.49 10.92 -0.47
CA THR A 16 12.41 10.95 -1.46
C THR A 16 11.09 10.45 -0.85
N LEU A 17 11.13 9.44 0.03
CA LEU A 17 9.99 8.99 0.82
C LEU A 17 9.45 10.09 1.74
N GLN A 18 10.33 10.76 2.47
CA GLN A 18 9.97 11.86 3.38
C GLN A 18 9.36 13.07 2.65
N ASN A 19 9.73 13.28 1.39
CA ASN A 19 9.16 14.32 0.54
C ASN A 19 7.91 13.86 -0.23
N SER A 20 7.53 12.59 -0.14
CA SER A 20 6.31 12.06 -0.76
C SER A 20 5.09 12.47 0.08
N TRP A 21 4.10 13.08 -0.56
CA TRP A 21 2.83 13.38 0.09
C TRP A 21 1.98 12.12 0.37
N GLN A 22 2.32 10.99 -0.26
CA GLN A 22 1.52 9.76 -0.16
C GLN A 22 1.72 9.06 1.20
N ILE A 23 2.93 9.09 1.75
CA ILE A 23 3.23 8.48 3.06
C ILE A 23 2.42 9.14 4.20
N PRO A 24 2.46 10.48 4.40
CA PRO A 24 1.64 11.13 5.42
C PRO A 24 0.15 10.96 5.16
N TYR A 25 -0.27 10.84 3.90
CA TYR A 25 -1.66 10.55 3.57
C TYR A 25 -2.10 9.16 4.05
N ILE A 26 -1.31 8.11 3.77
CA ILE A 26 -1.61 6.73 4.18
C ILE A 26 -1.64 6.61 5.71
N SER A 27 -0.66 7.18 6.41
CA SER A 27 -0.62 7.13 7.88
C SER A 27 -1.77 7.93 8.52
N LEU A 28 -2.07 9.12 7.99
CA LEU A 28 -3.22 9.91 8.45
C LEU A 28 -4.53 9.16 8.22
N TYR A 29 -4.70 8.52 7.06
CA TYR A 29 -5.86 7.70 6.76
C TYR A 29 -6.00 6.55 7.79
N ALA A 30 -4.93 5.80 8.03
CA ALA A 30 -4.95 4.70 8.99
C ALA A 30 -5.32 5.17 10.39
N ARG A 31 -4.78 6.32 10.82
CA ARG A 31 -5.06 6.92 12.11
C ARG A 31 -6.48 7.45 12.26
N ILE A 32 -7.05 8.06 11.22
CA ILE A 32 -8.43 8.58 11.26
C ILE A 32 -9.44 7.44 11.30
N PHE A 33 -9.16 6.36 10.58
CA PHE A 33 -10.12 5.28 10.38
C PHE A 33 -9.76 3.97 11.11
N CYS A 34 -8.80 3.98 12.04
CA CYS A 34 -8.38 2.79 12.78
C CYS A 34 -9.56 2.05 13.43
N ASP A 35 -10.41 2.79 14.14
CA ASP A 35 -11.59 2.22 14.81
C ASP A 35 -12.67 1.77 13.82
N ALA A 36 -12.96 2.58 12.81
CA ALA A 36 -14.05 2.31 11.85
C ALA A 36 -13.73 1.12 10.93
N PHE A 37 -12.45 0.93 10.60
CA PHE A 37 -12.00 0.01 9.56
C PHE A 37 -11.09 -1.10 10.08
N GLN A 38 -10.91 -1.21 11.39
CA GLN A 38 -10.02 -2.18 12.04
C GLN A 38 -8.59 -2.08 11.48
N LEU A 39 -8.14 -0.86 11.20
CA LEU A 39 -6.74 -0.61 10.85
C LEU A 39 -5.95 -0.48 12.15
N PHE A 40 -4.70 -0.92 12.16
CA PHE A 40 -3.81 -0.60 13.26
C PHE A 40 -3.35 0.87 13.11
N ASP A 41 -3.21 1.57 14.24
CA ASP A 41 -2.66 2.92 14.26
C ASP A 41 -1.14 2.83 14.11
N PHE A 42 -0.56 3.66 13.25
CA PHE A 42 0.87 3.73 13.01
C PHE A 42 1.28 5.14 12.60
N HIS A 43 2.52 5.49 12.92
CA HIS A 43 3.13 6.74 12.52
C HIS A 43 3.76 6.66 11.13
N GLN A 44 4.00 7.83 10.52
CA GLN A 44 4.64 7.92 9.21
C GLN A 44 5.99 7.19 9.18
N GLU A 45 6.78 7.34 10.24
CA GLU A 45 8.11 6.73 10.38
C GLU A 45 8.03 5.20 10.35
N GLU A 46 6.99 4.59 10.93
CA GLU A 46 6.82 3.13 10.93
C GLU A 46 6.54 2.58 9.53
N LEU A 47 5.79 3.31 8.72
CA LEU A 47 5.55 2.95 7.32
C LEU A 47 6.83 3.15 6.48
N GLU A 48 7.57 4.24 6.68
CA GLU A 48 8.85 4.48 5.99
C GLU A 48 9.85 3.37 6.30
N ASP A 49 10.01 3.01 7.58
CA ASP A 49 10.93 1.97 8.03
C ASP A 49 10.54 0.60 7.46
N ALA A 50 9.24 0.27 7.44
CA ALA A 50 8.74 -0.97 6.86
C ALA A 50 9.00 -1.05 5.35
N LEU A 51 8.85 0.06 4.62
CA LEU A 51 9.13 0.12 3.18
C LEU A 51 10.63 0.01 2.86
N LEU A 52 11.48 0.63 3.69
CA LEU A 52 12.95 0.57 3.54
C LEU A 52 13.52 -0.79 3.93
N SER A 53 12.86 -1.49 4.86
CA SER A 53 13.27 -2.80 5.37
C SER A 53 12.60 -3.99 4.65
N ASP A 54 11.76 -3.71 3.65
CA ASP A 54 11.08 -4.76 2.88
C ASP A 54 12.11 -5.62 2.12
N ASN A 55 11.99 -6.94 2.26
CA ASN A 55 13.01 -7.87 1.78
C ASN A 55 12.60 -8.45 0.41
N PRO A 56 13.54 -8.65 -0.53
CA PRO A 56 13.29 -9.38 -1.78
C PRO A 56 12.87 -10.85 -1.63
N ASP A 57 12.92 -11.46 -0.43
CA ASP A 57 12.54 -12.86 -0.23
C ASP A 57 11.15 -13.04 0.41
N GLU A 58 10.70 -12.07 1.22
CA GLU A 58 9.45 -12.15 1.97
C GLU A 58 8.89 -10.74 2.24
N ILE A 59 7.56 -10.62 2.18
CA ILE A 59 6.86 -9.36 2.44
C ILE A 59 7.03 -8.98 3.91
N HIS A 60 7.40 -7.72 4.14
CA HIS A 60 7.49 -7.18 5.49
C HIS A 60 6.15 -7.37 6.25
N PRO A 61 6.14 -7.94 7.47
CA PRO A 61 4.91 -8.24 8.20
C PRO A 61 3.96 -7.05 8.35
N PHE A 62 4.53 -5.86 8.61
CA PHE A 62 3.78 -4.59 8.65
C PHE A 62 3.03 -4.29 7.34
N LEU A 63 3.71 -4.43 6.19
CA LEU A 63 3.10 -4.15 4.88
C LEU A 63 2.04 -5.21 4.54
N GLN A 64 2.30 -6.46 4.92
CA GLN A 64 1.34 -7.54 4.76
C GLN A 64 0.07 -7.29 5.57
N GLU A 65 0.20 -6.94 6.84
CA GLU A 65 -0.93 -6.61 7.72
C GLU A 65 -1.68 -5.39 7.21
N LEU A 66 -0.97 -4.34 6.80
CA LEU A 66 -1.58 -3.13 6.24
C LEU A 66 -2.41 -3.43 4.99
N LEU A 67 -1.86 -4.23 4.07
CA LEU A 67 -2.59 -4.68 2.88
C LEU A 67 -3.84 -5.46 3.25
N ILE A 68 -3.74 -6.43 4.15
CA ILE A 68 -4.89 -7.24 4.60
C ILE A 68 -5.97 -6.33 5.19
N SER A 69 -5.61 -5.40 6.08
CA SER A 69 -6.55 -4.52 6.76
C SER A 69 -7.23 -3.54 5.79
N LEU A 70 -6.48 -2.99 4.84
CA LEU A 70 -7.04 -2.15 3.77
C LEU A 70 -8.01 -2.95 2.88
N LEU A 71 -7.61 -4.15 2.43
CA LEU A 71 -8.42 -5.00 1.56
C LEU A 71 -9.68 -5.52 2.23
N THR A 72 -9.63 -5.83 3.53
CA THR A 72 -10.76 -6.42 4.28
C THR A 72 -12.02 -5.58 4.20
N GLY A 73 -11.91 -4.25 4.20
CA GLY A 73 -13.09 -3.38 4.05
C GLY A 73 -13.50 -3.09 2.60
N LEU A 74 -12.73 -3.53 1.61
CA LEU A 74 -13.06 -3.41 0.19
C LEU A 74 -13.78 -4.65 -0.35
N THR A 75 -13.59 -5.80 0.31
CA THR A 75 -14.28 -7.05 -0.03
C THR A 75 -15.29 -7.46 1.05
N ARG A 76 -16.18 -8.41 0.74
CA ARG A 76 -17.04 -9.09 1.72
C ARG A 76 -16.44 -10.42 2.20
N LEU A 77 -15.29 -10.80 1.64
CA LEU A 77 -14.61 -12.04 1.94
C LEU A 77 -13.56 -11.80 3.03
N HIS A 78 -13.34 -12.81 3.87
CA HIS A 78 -12.25 -12.78 4.83
C HIS A 78 -10.89 -12.75 4.09
N VAL A 79 -10.10 -11.71 4.34
CA VAL A 79 -8.76 -11.56 3.74
C VAL A 79 -7.71 -12.09 4.70
N ASN A 80 -6.73 -12.80 4.16
CA ASN A 80 -5.56 -13.30 4.88
C ASN A 80 -4.36 -13.38 3.93
N SER A 81 -3.20 -13.78 4.45
CA SER A 81 -1.95 -13.85 3.67
C SER A 81 -2.03 -14.75 2.44
N SER A 82 -2.87 -15.80 2.45
CA SER A 82 -2.95 -16.73 1.32
C SER A 82 -3.85 -16.25 0.19
N ASN A 83 -4.75 -15.29 0.44
CA ASN A 83 -5.68 -14.78 -0.57
C ASN A 83 -5.56 -13.27 -0.86
N MET A 84 -4.72 -12.54 -0.11
CA MET A 84 -4.59 -11.08 -0.22
C MET A 84 -4.29 -10.59 -1.64
N PHE A 85 -3.40 -11.25 -2.39
CA PHE A 85 -3.04 -10.84 -3.76
C PHE A 85 -4.14 -11.08 -4.78
N ILE A 86 -4.91 -12.16 -4.60
CA ILE A 86 -6.11 -12.41 -5.40
C ILE A 86 -7.15 -11.32 -5.11
N MET A 87 -7.31 -10.93 -3.84
CA MET A 87 -8.24 -9.86 -3.44
C MET A 87 -7.76 -8.50 -3.95
N LEU A 88 -6.48 -8.19 -3.85
CA LEU A 88 -5.86 -6.97 -4.36
C LEU A 88 -6.13 -6.81 -5.85
N SER A 89 -5.82 -7.84 -6.64
CA SER A 89 -6.08 -7.86 -8.08
C SER A 89 -7.56 -7.62 -8.41
N ASN A 90 -8.47 -8.26 -7.66
CA ASN A 90 -9.91 -8.06 -7.86
C ASN A 90 -10.37 -6.65 -7.51
N VAL A 91 -9.79 -6.04 -6.46
CA VAL A 91 -10.10 -4.66 -6.07
C VAL A 91 -9.62 -3.70 -7.15
N LEU A 92 -8.37 -3.80 -7.59
CA LEU A 92 -7.78 -2.93 -8.61
C LEU A 92 -8.57 -3.00 -9.94
N LYS A 93 -8.95 -4.23 -10.36
CA LYS A 93 -9.83 -4.45 -11.53
C LYS A 93 -11.16 -3.71 -11.42
N ARG A 94 -11.79 -3.74 -10.26
CA ARG A 94 -13.14 -3.19 -10.04
C ARG A 94 -13.14 -1.68 -9.89
N SER A 95 -12.10 -1.15 -9.23
CA SER A 95 -11.99 0.28 -8.96
C SER A 95 -11.52 1.07 -10.18
N GLY A 96 -11.04 0.40 -11.24
CA GLY A 96 -10.48 1.08 -12.42
C GLY A 96 -9.29 1.96 -12.06
N LEU A 97 -8.59 1.62 -10.96
CA LEU A 97 -7.45 2.38 -10.47
C LEU A 97 -6.30 2.21 -11.47
N ASN A 98 -6.12 3.21 -12.31
CA ASN A 98 -4.85 3.40 -13.00
C ASN A 98 -3.84 3.79 -11.92
N ILE A 99 -3.08 2.81 -11.43
CA ILE A 99 -1.90 3.04 -10.61
C ILE A 99 -0.87 3.71 -11.53
N VAL A 100 -0.98 5.04 -11.64
CA VAL A 100 0.00 5.85 -12.36
C VAL A 100 1.10 6.14 -11.36
N SER A 101 2.30 5.64 -11.64
CA SER A 101 3.48 5.98 -10.85
C SER A 101 3.60 7.50 -10.73
N PRO A 102 3.91 8.06 -9.55
CA PRO A 102 4.13 9.49 -9.38
C PRO A 102 5.36 10.01 -10.14
N ASP A 103 6.22 9.13 -10.63
CA ASP A 103 7.38 9.51 -11.43
C ASP A 103 7.03 9.47 -12.95
N PRO A 104 7.14 10.60 -13.67
CA PRO A 104 6.80 10.69 -15.09
C PRO A 104 7.70 9.83 -16.01
N LEU A 105 8.78 9.24 -15.49
CA LEU A 105 9.65 8.31 -16.22
C LEU A 105 9.36 6.83 -15.92
N SER A 106 8.57 6.51 -14.88
CA SER A 106 8.19 5.13 -14.61
C SER A 106 6.91 4.78 -15.36
N THR A 107 7.10 4.20 -16.55
CA THR A 107 6.07 3.42 -17.24
C THR A 107 5.77 2.13 -16.49
N MET A 108 5.29 2.22 -15.25
CA MET A 108 4.47 1.15 -14.71
C MET A 108 3.02 1.54 -14.96
N ALA A 109 2.61 1.43 -16.23
CA ALA A 109 1.23 1.05 -16.46
C ALA A 109 1.18 -0.40 -15.97
N ILE A 110 0.60 -0.66 -14.81
CA ILE A 110 0.23 -2.03 -14.42
C ILE A 110 -0.85 -2.43 -15.43
N SER A 111 -0.39 -2.89 -16.60
CA SER A 111 -1.19 -3.18 -17.78
C SER A 111 -1.75 -4.60 -17.75
N ASP A 112 -1.33 -5.39 -16.78
CA ASP A 112 -1.87 -6.72 -16.51
C ASP A 112 -2.50 -6.70 -15.13
N ASP A 113 -3.81 -6.92 -15.08
CA ASP A 113 -4.69 -6.57 -13.96
C ASP A 113 -4.52 -7.48 -12.72
N THR A 114 -3.38 -8.12 -12.53
CA THR A 114 -3.17 -9.12 -11.49
C THR A 114 -1.81 -8.91 -10.85
N ILE A 115 -1.79 -8.45 -9.60
CA ILE A 115 -0.56 -8.38 -8.79
C ILE A 115 -0.46 -9.70 -8.02
N SER A 116 0.54 -10.50 -8.36
CA SER A 116 0.95 -11.70 -7.63
C SER A 116 1.92 -11.37 -6.49
N THR A 117 2.16 -12.34 -5.61
CA THR A 117 3.16 -12.24 -4.54
C THR A 117 4.56 -11.91 -5.09
N THR A 118 4.96 -12.57 -6.18
CA THR A 118 6.27 -12.36 -6.81
C THR A 118 6.39 -10.96 -7.38
N GLU A 119 5.36 -10.47 -8.07
CA GLU A 119 5.34 -9.09 -8.59
C GLU A 119 5.40 -8.08 -7.46
N TRP A 120 4.65 -8.27 -6.36
CA TRP A 120 4.74 -7.38 -5.21
C TRP A 120 6.16 -7.32 -4.64
N ILE A 121 6.82 -8.46 -4.48
CA ILE A 121 8.19 -8.50 -3.96
C ILE A 121 9.15 -7.72 -4.87
N GLU A 122 9.00 -7.88 -6.18
CA GLU A 122 9.81 -7.21 -7.21
C GLU A 122 9.49 -5.72 -7.38
N MET A 123 8.32 -5.25 -6.93
CA MET A 123 7.91 -3.85 -7.02
C MET A 123 8.84 -2.92 -6.23
N GLY A 124 9.12 -1.77 -6.83
CA GLY A 124 9.83 -0.68 -6.18
C GLY A 124 9.03 -0.09 -5.03
N ILE A 125 9.74 0.53 -4.07
CA ILE A 125 9.14 1.16 -2.90
C ILE A 125 8.00 2.13 -3.28
N PHE A 126 8.21 2.99 -4.29
CA PHE A 126 7.20 3.96 -4.71
C PHE A 126 5.97 3.33 -5.37
N GLU A 127 6.13 2.18 -6.01
CA GLU A 127 5.02 1.44 -6.60
C GLU A 127 4.16 0.83 -5.50
N LYS A 128 4.78 0.23 -4.47
CA LYS A 128 4.10 -0.26 -3.27
C LYS A 128 3.34 0.85 -2.54
N VAL A 129 3.95 2.03 -2.38
CA VAL A 129 3.30 3.22 -1.80
C VAL A 129 2.09 3.63 -2.63
N THR A 130 2.22 3.62 -3.96
CA THR A 130 1.12 3.99 -4.86
C THR A 130 -0.04 3.00 -4.74
N VAL A 131 0.23 1.69 -4.62
CA VAL A 131 -0.82 0.68 -4.35
C VAL A 131 -1.51 0.95 -3.03
N LEU A 132 -0.77 1.16 -1.95
CA LEU A 132 -1.33 1.41 -0.62
C LEU A 132 -2.23 2.66 -0.62
N ARG A 133 -1.76 3.75 -1.24
CA ARG A 133 -2.54 4.98 -1.40
C ARG A 133 -3.79 4.75 -2.24
N ALA A 134 -3.71 3.98 -3.32
CA ALA A 134 -4.85 3.65 -4.16
C ALA A 134 -5.91 2.82 -3.40
N LEU A 135 -5.49 1.94 -2.48
CA LEU A 135 -6.41 1.22 -1.59
C LEU A 135 -7.08 2.14 -0.57
N CYS A 136 -6.37 3.14 -0.02
CA CYS A 136 -6.98 4.17 0.82
C CYS A 136 -8.08 4.92 0.06
N ASP A 137 -7.78 5.36 -1.17
CA ASP A 137 -8.75 6.06 -2.03
C ASP A 137 -9.97 5.19 -2.34
N ALA A 138 -9.76 3.91 -2.69
CA ALA A 138 -10.84 2.97 -2.95
C ALA A 138 -11.77 2.77 -1.74
N ARG A 139 -11.23 2.89 -0.52
CA ARG A 139 -12.04 2.79 0.71
C ARG A 139 -12.87 4.04 0.93
N LEU A 140 -12.33 5.21 0.60
CA LEU A 140 -13.07 6.48 0.65
C LEU A 140 -14.20 6.53 -0.38
N ASP A 141 -13.97 6.00 -1.58
CA ASP A 141 -14.94 5.99 -2.68
C ASP A 141 -16.04 4.93 -2.51
N ARG A 142 -15.95 4.07 -1.49
CA ARG A 142 -16.97 3.04 -1.27
C ARG A 142 -18.24 3.72 -0.72
N PRO A 143 -19.42 3.46 -1.31
CA PRO A 143 -20.69 4.04 -0.84
C PRO A 143 -21.07 3.61 0.60
N ASP A 144 -20.32 2.71 1.23
CA ASP A 144 -20.53 2.27 2.61
C ASP A 144 -20.09 3.32 3.66
N ILE A 145 -19.43 4.42 3.26
CA ILE A 145 -19.13 5.57 4.15
C ILE A 145 -20.37 6.46 4.40
N GLU A 146 -21.51 6.21 3.73
CA GLU A 146 -22.76 6.96 3.98
C GLU A 146 -23.54 6.51 5.24
N GLN A 147 -23.07 5.54 6.04
CA GLN A 147 -23.81 5.08 7.24
C GLN A 147 -23.26 5.56 8.59
N LEU A 148 -22.47 6.65 8.63
CA LEU A 148 -21.98 7.25 9.89
C LEU A 148 -22.45 8.70 10.14
N THR A 149 -23.52 9.15 9.49
CA THR A 149 -24.17 10.43 9.85
C THR A 149 -25.70 10.35 9.85
N GLU A 150 -26.27 9.46 10.66
CA GLU A 150 -27.63 9.68 11.20
C GLU A 150 -27.66 9.26 12.68
N VAL A 151 -27.52 10.25 13.57
CA VAL A 151 -28.02 10.24 14.95
C VAL A 151 -29.01 11.38 15.08
#